data_AF-A0A1V5LGR1-F1
#
_entry.id   AF-A0A1V5LGR1-F1
#
_cell.length_a   1.000
_cell.length_b   1.000
_cell.length_c   1.000
_cell.angle_alpha   90.00
_cell.angle_beta   90.00
_cell.angle_gamma   90.00
#
_symmetry.space_group_name_H-M   'P 1'
#
loop_
_entity.id
_entity.type
_entity.pdbx_description
1 polymer ?
#
loop_
_entity_poly.entity_id
_entity_poly.type
_entity_poly.pdbx_seq_one_letter_code
_entity_poly.pdbx_strand_id
1 'polypeptide(L)'
;MPCYPGTVRENYHEPHVVELPSGKLIGAIRVQDDSSAVVANAGVTPFSILMTASTDGGQTWTTAQPLNFHGSPPHLLRHSSGVLVMSYGYRQEPYGERIALSDDEGQRWQHDYILRDDAPDWDLGYPASVETADGSILTIYYQKPQASGDKCALLWSRWRLP
;
A
#
# COMPACT_ATOMS: atom_id res chain seq x y z
N MET A 1 -18.34 -3.23 1.96
CA MET A 1 -17.43 -4.39 2.01
C MET A 1 -17.52 -5.05 3.39
N PRO A 2 -17.50 -6.38 3.49
CA PRO A 2 -17.38 -7.10 4.76
C PRO A 2 -16.01 -6.88 5.43
N CYS A 3 -16.00 -6.69 6.76
CA CYS A 3 -14.77 -6.60 7.55
C CYS A 3 -14.16 -7.99 7.77
N TYR A 4 -12.84 -8.05 7.92
CA TYR A 4 -12.14 -9.23 8.39
C TYR A 4 -12.63 -9.62 9.81
N PRO A 5 -12.86 -10.92 10.12
CA PRO A 5 -13.35 -11.35 11.42
C PRO A 5 -12.51 -10.82 12.58
N GLY A 6 -13.16 -10.30 13.63
CA GLY A 6 -12.48 -9.72 14.79
C GLY A 6 -12.03 -8.26 14.64
N THR A 7 -12.30 -7.62 13.49
CA THR A 7 -12.08 -6.18 13.27
C THR A 7 -13.40 -5.42 13.12
N VAL A 8 -13.36 -4.10 13.27
CA VAL A 8 -14.48 -3.18 13.07
C VAL A 8 -14.21 -2.20 11.94
N ARG A 9 -15.23 -1.48 11.46
CA ARG A 9 -15.09 -0.57 10.30
C ARG A 9 -14.09 0.55 10.57
N GLU A 10 -14.01 0.98 11.83
CA GLU A 10 -13.15 2.03 12.32
C GLU A 10 -11.66 1.67 12.22
N ASN A 11 -11.32 0.38 12.02
CA ASN A 11 -9.94 -0.03 11.74
C ASN A 11 -9.48 0.27 10.30
N TYR A 12 -10.40 0.58 9.37
CA TYR A 12 -10.13 0.61 7.93
C TYR A 12 -10.07 2.06 7.41
N HIS A 13 -8.96 2.41 6.77
CA HIS A 13 -8.73 3.76 6.27
C HIS A 13 -8.05 3.76 4.89
N GLU A 14 -8.04 4.94 4.27
CA GLU A 14 -7.16 5.28 3.14
C GLU A 14 -7.13 4.20 2.02
N PRO A 15 -8.30 3.83 1.45
CA PRO A 15 -8.35 2.81 0.42
C PRO A 15 -7.83 3.33 -0.93
N HIS A 16 -7.25 2.43 -1.72
CA HIS A 16 -6.94 2.65 -3.13
C HIS A 16 -7.45 1.48 -3.99
N VAL A 17 -7.93 1.76 -5.20
CA VAL A 17 -8.50 0.76 -6.12
C VAL A 17 -7.85 0.84 -7.49
N VAL A 18 -7.69 -0.31 -8.15
CA VAL A 18 -7.32 -0.41 -9.57
C VAL A 18 -8.19 -1.43 -10.29
N GLU A 19 -8.46 -1.19 -11.58
CA GLU A 19 -9.16 -2.12 -12.47
C GLU A 19 -8.17 -2.95 -13.29
N LEU A 20 -8.40 -4.27 -13.34
CA LEU A 20 -7.62 -5.24 -14.09
C LEU A 20 -8.19 -5.44 -15.50
N PRO A 21 -7.42 -6.00 -16.45
CA PRO A 21 -7.91 -6.26 -17.82
C PRO A 21 -9.16 -7.13 -17.86
N SER A 22 -9.36 -8.00 -16.87
CA SER A 22 -10.54 -8.84 -16.70
C SER A 22 -11.81 -8.08 -16.28
N GLY A 23 -11.71 -6.78 -15.95
CA GLY A 23 -12.79 -5.99 -15.34
C GLY A 23 -12.92 -6.19 -13.82
N LYS A 24 -12.09 -7.07 -13.23
CA LYS A 24 -11.97 -7.22 -11.78
C LYS A 24 -11.39 -5.95 -11.17
N LEU A 25 -12.00 -5.44 -10.10
CA LEU A 25 -11.44 -4.39 -9.27
C LEU A 25 -10.69 -5.02 -8.10
N ILE A 26 -9.51 -4.47 -7.78
CA ILE A 26 -8.77 -4.79 -6.56
C ILE A 26 -8.68 -3.54 -5.70
N GLY A 27 -9.02 -3.68 -4.42
CA GLY A 27 -8.87 -2.66 -3.41
C GLY A 27 -7.78 -3.04 -2.40
N ALA A 28 -6.93 -2.08 -2.06
CA ALA A 28 -5.97 -2.14 -0.97
C ALA A 28 -6.38 -1.12 0.09
N ILE A 29 -6.42 -1.51 1.36
CA ILE A 29 -6.97 -0.69 2.45
C ILE A 29 -6.00 -0.69 3.62
N ARG A 30 -5.59 0.48 4.10
CA ARG A 30 -4.82 0.58 5.35
C ARG A 30 -5.67 0.08 6.50
N VAL A 31 -5.03 -0.69 7.38
CA VAL A 31 -5.62 -1.12 8.64
C VAL A 31 -4.76 -0.71 9.82
N GLN A 32 -5.43 -0.28 10.89
CA GLN A 32 -4.80 0.12 12.13
C GLN A 32 -5.71 -0.09 13.33
N ASP A 33 -5.14 0.01 14.52
CA ASP A 33 -5.90 -0.03 15.77
C ASP A 33 -6.90 1.12 15.86
N ASP A 34 -8.06 0.81 16.41
CA ASP A 34 -9.06 1.77 16.85
C ASP A 34 -9.28 1.59 18.35
N SER A 35 -9.80 2.63 19.01
CA SER A 35 -10.19 2.59 20.43
C SER A 35 -11.10 1.42 20.80
N SER A 36 -11.91 0.93 19.85
CA SER A 36 -12.87 -0.16 20.02
C SER A 36 -12.35 -1.54 19.58
N ALA A 37 -11.25 -1.62 18.83
CA ALA A 37 -10.66 -2.89 18.41
C ALA A 37 -9.17 -2.77 18.04
N VAL A 38 -8.36 -3.64 18.63
CA VAL A 38 -6.93 -3.81 18.33
C VAL A 38 -6.76 -4.92 17.29
N VAL A 39 -6.14 -4.62 16.16
CA VAL A 39 -6.13 -5.52 14.99
C VAL A 39 -5.27 -6.76 15.21
N ALA A 40 -4.26 -6.65 16.08
CA ALA A 40 -3.43 -7.78 16.50
C ALA A 40 -4.23 -8.88 17.21
N ASN A 41 -5.33 -8.55 17.89
CA ASN A 41 -6.21 -9.55 18.52
C ASN A 41 -6.94 -10.42 17.48
N ALA A 42 -7.07 -9.93 16.25
CA ALA A 42 -7.60 -10.68 15.11
C ALA A 42 -6.49 -11.40 14.30
N GLY A 43 -5.23 -11.36 14.78
CA GLY A 43 -4.08 -11.92 14.05
C GLY A 43 -3.63 -11.08 12.86
N VAL A 44 -4.00 -9.79 12.81
CA VAL A 44 -3.60 -8.86 11.74
C VAL A 44 -2.42 -8.01 12.20
N THR A 45 -1.40 -7.87 11.36
CA THR A 45 -0.26 -6.99 11.61
C THR A 45 -0.72 -5.54 11.77
N PRO A 46 -0.35 -4.81 12.85
CA PRO A 46 -0.66 -3.40 12.98
C PRO A 46 0.00 -2.55 11.88
N PHE A 47 -0.71 -1.52 11.42
CA PHE A 47 -0.27 -0.66 10.31
C PHE A 47 0.10 -1.49 9.07
N SER A 48 -0.90 -2.23 8.58
CA SER A 48 -0.78 -3.13 7.44
C SER A 48 -1.84 -2.80 6.38
N ILE A 49 -1.91 -3.61 5.34
CA ILE A 49 -2.84 -3.45 4.23
C ILE A 49 -3.70 -4.72 4.12
N LEU A 50 -5.01 -4.54 3.95
CA LEU A 50 -5.92 -5.61 3.53
C LEU A 50 -6.27 -5.46 2.05
N MET A 51 -6.44 -6.61 1.41
CA MET A 51 -6.89 -6.73 0.03
C MET A 51 -8.36 -7.13 -0.03
N THR A 52 -9.10 -6.54 -0.95
CA THR A 52 -10.46 -6.92 -1.30
C THR A 52 -10.61 -6.87 -2.82
N ALA A 53 -11.61 -7.57 -3.37
CA ALA A 53 -11.89 -7.54 -4.79
C ALA A 53 -13.38 -7.43 -5.08
N SER A 54 -13.69 -6.89 -6.25
CA SER A 54 -15.04 -6.87 -6.83
C SER A 54 -14.98 -7.38 -8.27
N THR A 55 -15.99 -8.17 -8.65
CA THR A 55 -16.17 -8.69 -10.03
C THR A 55 -17.47 -8.20 -10.66
N ASP A 56 -18.15 -7.25 -10.02
CA ASP A 56 -19.46 -6.74 -10.43
C ASP A 56 -19.49 -5.20 -10.54
N GLY A 57 -18.34 -4.60 -10.85
CA GLY A 57 -18.21 -3.15 -11.02
C GLY A 57 -18.25 -2.36 -9.71
N GLY A 58 -17.88 -3.00 -8.58
CA GLY A 58 -17.79 -2.36 -7.27
C GLY A 58 -19.09 -2.39 -6.45
N GLN A 59 -20.11 -3.12 -6.91
CA GLN A 59 -21.39 -3.26 -6.18
C GLN A 59 -21.22 -4.12 -4.93
N THR A 60 -20.53 -5.25 -5.07
CA THR A 60 -20.16 -6.11 -3.95
C THR A 60 -18.65 -6.33 -3.91
N TRP A 61 -18.14 -6.60 -2.71
CA TRP A 61 -16.72 -6.75 -2.43
C TRP A 61 -16.52 -7.97 -1.55
N THR A 62 -15.45 -8.72 -1.81
CA THR A 62 -15.05 -9.84 -0.96
C THR A 62 -14.69 -9.35 0.44
N THR A 63 -14.76 -10.25 1.43
CA THR A 63 -14.21 -9.98 2.77
C THR A 63 -12.74 -9.59 2.63
N ALA A 64 -12.36 -8.47 3.23
CA ALA A 64 -10.98 -8.00 3.23
C ALA A 64 -10.04 -9.05 3.86
N GLN A 65 -8.92 -9.34 3.20
CA GLN A 65 -7.90 -10.30 3.65
C GLN A 65 -6.57 -9.59 3.92
N PRO A 66 -5.89 -9.86 5.05
CA PRO A 66 -4.64 -9.20 5.38
C PRO A 66 -3.47 -9.70 4.53
N LEU A 67 -2.57 -8.78 4.16
CA LEU A 67 -1.29 -9.12 3.52
C LEU A 67 -0.24 -9.62 4.54
N ASN A 68 -0.44 -9.35 5.82
CA ASN A 68 0.43 -9.79 6.93
C ASN A 68 1.87 -9.26 6.90
N PHE A 69 2.10 -8.09 6.29
CA PHE A 69 3.36 -7.34 6.43
C PHE A 69 3.09 -5.88 6.82
N HIS A 70 4.09 -5.21 7.39
CA HIS A 70 3.97 -3.82 7.82
C HIS A 70 4.11 -2.85 6.64
N GLY A 71 3.22 -1.87 6.56
CA GLY A 71 3.27 -0.84 5.53
C GLY A 71 1.92 -0.20 5.28
N SER A 72 1.89 1.12 5.08
CA SER A 72 0.68 1.91 4.76
C SER A 72 1.01 3.41 4.55
N PRO A 73 0.11 4.18 3.91
CA PRO A 73 -1.03 3.70 3.12
C PRO A 73 -0.61 3.17 1.74
N PRO A 74 -1.47 2.35 1.09
CA PRO A 74 -1.18 1.79 -0.22
C PRO A 74 -1.55 2.72 -1.39
N HIS A 75 -0.80 2.63 -2.47
CA HIS A 75 -1.22 3.09 -3.80
C HIS A 75 -0.94 2.02 -4.85
N LEU A 76 -1.96 1.67 -5.64
CA LEU A 76 -1.88 0.64 -6.67
C LEU A 76 -1.66 1.25 -8.05
N LEU A 77 -0.70 0.72 -8.79
CA LEU A 77 -0.45 1.01 -10.20
C LEU A 77 -0.45 -0.30 -10.98
N ARG A 78 -1.21 -0.37 -12.08
CA ARG A 78 -1.09 -1.44 -13.06
C ARG A 78 -0.08 -1.01 -14.13
N HIS A 79 1.12 -1.58 -14.08
CA HIS A 79 2.16 -1.32 -15.07
C HIS A 79 1.78 -1.92 -16.43
N SER A 80 2.26 -1.34 -17.52
CA SER A 80 1.99 -1.77 -18.90
C SER A 80 2.44 -3.20 -19.19
N SER A 81 3.41 -3.73 -18.44
CA SER A 81 3.84 -5.13 -18.49
C SER A 81 2.81 -6.12 -17.91
N GLY A 82 1.76 -5.63 -17.24
CA GLY A 82 0.76 -6.44 -16.54
C GLY A 82 1.06 -6.64 -15.04
N VAL A 83 2.26 -6.28 -14.57
CA VAL A 83 2.61 -6.33 -13.14
C VAL A 83 1.82 -5.28 -12.37
N LEU A 84 1.24 -5.68 -11.23
CA LEU A 84 0.70 -4.77 -10.24
C LEU A 84 1.80 -4.31 -9.31
N VAL A 85 1.88 -3.00 -9.11
CA VAL A 85 2.79 -2.33 -8.20
C VAL A 85 1.97 -1.71 -7.08
N MET A 86 2.31 -2.03 -5.85
CA MET A 86 1.75 -1.40 -4.65
C MET A 86 2.86 -0.64 -3.95
N SER A 87 2.88 0.69 -4.05
CA SER A 87 3.77 1.52 -3.24
C SER A 87 3.14 1.80 -1.88
N TYR A 88 3.93 1.78 -0.81
CA TYR A 88 3.47 2.06 0.55
C TYR A 88 4.59 2.65 1.44
N GLY A 89 4.19 3.43 2.44
CA GLY A 89 5.11 3.93 3.45
C GLY A 89 5.49 2.83 4.45
N TYR A 90 6.75 2.78 4.84
CA TYR A 90 7.29 1.84 5.83
C TYR A 90 7.75 2.60 7.08
N ARG A 91 6.96 2.49 8.15
CA ARG A 91 7.12 3.28 9.39
C ARG A 91 7.77 2.49 10.52
N GLN A 92 8.71 1.61 10.16
CA GLN A 92 9.62 0.90 11.06
C GLN A 92 11.06 1.13 10.56
N GLU A 93 12.05 1.01 11.46
CA GLU A 93 13.46 1.15 11.05
C GLU A 93 13.89 -0.03 10.15
N PRO A 94 14.63 0.21 9.05
CA PRO A 94 14.95 1.52 8.49
C PRO A 94 13.74 2.15 7.77
N TYR A 95 13.41 3.38 8.17
CA TYR A 95 12.22 4.10 7.72
C TYR A 95 12.33 4.48 6.24
N GLY A 96 11.22 4.43 5.51
CA GLY A 96 11.20 4.92 4.14
C GLY A 96 10.01 4.45 3.33
N GLU A 97 10.25 4.24 2.04
CA GLU A 97 9.23 3.90 1.05
C GLU A 97 9.53 2.52 0.48
N ARG A 98 8.49 1.68 0.36
CA ARG A 98 8.63 0.33 -0.16
C ARG A 98 7.60 0.05 -1.24
N ILE A 99 7.86 -0.99 -2.01
CA ILE A 99 6.91 -1.52 -2.99
C ILE A 99 6.68 -3.01 -2.77
N ALA A 100 5.48 -3.46 -3.12
CA ALA A 100 5.15 -4.85 -3.33
C ALA A 100 4.69 -5.05 -4.78
N LEU A 101 5.01 -6.21 -5.33
CA LEU A 101 4.77 -6.58 -6.72
C LEU A 101 3.89 -7.83 -6.78
N SER A 102 2.95 -7.85 -7.73
CA SER A 102 2.15 -9.03 -8.05
C SER A 102 2.10 -9.24 -9.56
N ASP A 103 2.38 -10.47 -9.98
CA ASP A 103 2.34 -10.93 -11.37
C ASP A 103 1.13 -11.83 -11.67
N ASP A 104 0.24 -12.01 -10.70
CA ASP A 104 -0.89 -12.95 -10.76
C ASP A 104 -2.24 -12.31 -10.37
N GLU A 105 -2.42 -11.04 -10.77
CA GLU A 105 -3.63 -10.26 -10.50
C GLU A 105 -3.94 -10.12 -8.99
N GLY A 106 -2.90 -9.87 -8.20
CA GLY A 106 -3.01 -9.54 -6.77
C GLY A 106 -3.27 -10.74 -5.86
N GLN A 107 -3.08 -11.97 -6.34
CA GLN A 107 -3.26 -13.17 -5.52
C GLN A 107 -2.06 -13.38 -4.59
N ARG A 108 -0.84 -13.14 -5.07
CA ARG A 108 0.40 -13.18 -4.28
C ARG A 108 1.18 -11.90 -4.48
N TRP A 109 1.89 -11.51 -3.43
CA TRP A 109 2.68 -10.28 -3.40
C TRP A 109 4.11 -10.59 -2.95
N GLN A 110 5.08 -10.23 -3.79
CA GLN A 110 6.48 -10.13 -3.41
C GLN A 110 6.69 -8.73 -2.83
N HIS A 111 7.10 -8.61 -1.57
CA HIS A 111 7.14 -7.34 -0.86
C HIS A 111 8.55 -6.99 -0.36
N ASP A 112 8.67 -5.86 0.33
CA ASP A 112 9.92 -5.33 0.91
C ASP A 112 11.01 -4.91 -0.08
N TYR A 113 10.63 -4.64 -1.33
CA TYR A 113 11.52 -3.91 -2.24
C TYR A 113 11.65 -2.46 -1.75
N ILE A 114 12.88 -2.08 -1.43
CA ILE A 114 13.21 -0.76 -0.89
C ILE A 114 13.26 0.25 -2.04
N LEU A 115 12.39 1.27 -1.96
CA LEU A 115 12.49 2.46 -2.80
C LEU A 115 13.34 3.53 -2.11
N ARG A 116 13.16 3.66 -0.79
CA ARG A 116 14.00 4.45 0.13
C ARG A 116 14.01 3.82 1.51
N ASP A 117 15.13 3.95 2.21
CA ASP A 117 15.37 3.50 3.58
C ASP A 117 16.13 4.55 4.40
N ASP A 118 16.16 5.79 3.92
CA ASP A 118 16.92 6.91 4.47
C ASP A 118 16.03 7.99 5.11
N ALA A 119 14.77 7.66 5.40
CA ALA A 119 13.90 8.60 6.08
C ALA A 119 14.35 8.79 7.54
N PRO A 120 14.43 10.04 8.05
CA PRO A 120 14.91 10.28 9.41
C PRO A 120 14.01 9.76 10.53
N ASP A 121 12.70 9.64 10.29
CA ASP A 121 11.71 9.12 11.24
C ASP A 121 10.44 8.63 10.54
N TRP A 122 9.45 8.21 11.32
CA TRP A 122 8.20 7.61 10.86
C TRP A 122 7.24 8.58 10.15
N ASP A 123 7.47 9.90 10.20
CA ASP A 123 6.62 10.90 9.55
C ASP A 123 6.94 11.00 8.06
N LEU A 124 6.49 9.98 7.33
CA LEU A 124 6.71 9.75 5.90
C LEU A 124 5.52 9.01 5.25
N GLY A 125 5.61 8.78 3.94
CA GLY A 125 4.73 7.86 3.21
C GLY A 125 3.78 8.58 2.26
N TYR A 126 2.57 8.02 2.17
CA TYR A 126 1.53 8.42 1.21
C TYR A 126 2.04 8.48 -0.22
N PRO A 127 2.64 7.37 -0.71
CA PRO A 127 3.18 7.36 -2.05
C PRO A 127 2.08 7.37 -3.11
N ALA A 128 2.38 7.97 -4.26
CA ALA A 128 1.57 7.87 -5.48
C ALA A 128 2.49 7.63 -6.68
N SER A 129 2.14 6.66 -7.51
CA SER A 129 3.00 6.16 -8.59
C SER A 129 2.37 6.32 -9.97
N VAL A 130 3.16 6.71 -10.95
CA VAL A 130 2.76 6.77 -12.37
C VAL A 130 3.81 6.08 -13.23
N GLU A 131 3.37 5.34 -14.24
CA GLU A 131 4.26 4.86 -15.29
C GLU A 131 4.53 5.98 -16.31
N THR A 132 5.78 6.15 -16.69
CA THR A 132 6.23 7.14 -17.68
C THR A 132 6.41 6.50 -19.06
N ALA A 133 6.53 7.32 -20.11
CA ALA A 133 6.55 6.85 -21.50
C ALA A 133 7.69 5.88 -21.85
N ASP A 134 8.78 5.86 -21.08
CA ASP A 134 9.90 4.93 -21.28
C ASP A 134 9.77 3.64 -20.46
N GLY A 135 8.62 3.39 -19.82
CA GLY A 135 8.35 2.24 -18.96
C GLY A 135 9.04 2.30 -17.60
N SER A 136 9.58 3.45 -17.20
CA SER A 136 9.99 3.67 -15.80
C SER A 136 8.82 4.21 -14.98
N ILE A 137 8.87 4.01 -13.66
CA ILE A 137 7.85 4.44 -12.72
C ILE A 137 8.40 5.66 -11.96
N LEU A 138 7.60 6.73 -11.89
CA LEU A 138 7.82 7.86 -11.00
C LEU A 138 6.90 7.69 -9.80
N THR A 139 7.48 7.64 -8.60
CA THR A 139 6.74 7.58 -7.34
C THR A 139 7.04 8.82 -6.53
N ILE A 140 6.00 9.59 -6.19
CA ILE A 140 6.07 10.73 -5.27
C ILE A 140 5.58 10.31 -3.89
N TYR A 141 6.07 10.95 -2.84
CA TYR A 141 5.70 10.70 -1.43
C TYR A 141 6.15 11.91 -0.59
N TYR A 142 5.70 12.00 0.66
CA TYR A 142 6.26 12.97 1.60
C TYR A 142 7.22 12.27 2.58
N GLN A 143 8.29 12.96 2.96
CA GLN A 143 9.14 12.59 4.10
C GLN A 143 10.03 13.79 4.48
N LYS A 144 10.77 13.67 5.58
CA LYS A 144 11.82 14.64 5.93
C LYS A 144 13.08 14.39 5.08
N PRO A 145 13.70 15.45 4.52
CA PRO A 145 14.77 15.28 3.55
C PRO A 145 16.11 14.82 4.14
N GLN A 146 16.44 15.20 5.38
CA GLN A 146 17.77 14.89 5.95
C GLN A 146 17.75 14.58 7.44
N ALA A 147 17.01 15.33 8.25
CA ALA A 147 16.99 15.17 9.71
C ALA A 147 15.58 15.18 10.28
N SER A 148 15.39 14.59 11.47
CA SER A 148 14.10 14.55 12.16
C SER A 148 13.57 15.93 12.56
N GLY A 149 14.44 16.93 12.64
CA GLY A 149 14.07 18.34 12.86
C GLY A 149 13.57 19.08 11.62
N ASP A 150 13.71 18.49 10.43
CA ASP A 150 13.25 19.11 9.19
C ASP A 150 11.72 19.09 9.09
N LYS A 151 11.19 20.00 8.29
CA LYS A 151 9.80 19.93 7.86
C LYS A 151 9.65 18.85 6.77
N CYS A 152 8.51 18.17 6.79
CA CYS A 152 8.13 17.28 5.70
C CYS A 152 8.10 18.02 4.36
N ALA A 153 8.61 17.36 3.33
CA ALA A 153 8.61 17.83 1.96
C ALA A 153 8.12 16.73 1.02
N LEU A 154 7.59 17.12 -0.14
CA LEU A 154 7.35 16.17 -1.22
C LEU A 154 8.68 15.81 -1.87
N LEU A 155 8.98 14.52 -1.91
CA LEU A 155 10.13 13.93 -2.57
C LEU A 155 9.65 12.91 -3.60
N TRP A 156 10.57 12.36 -4.38
CA TRP A 156 10.26 11.45 -5.45
C TRP A 156 11.41 10.49 -5.74
N SER A 157 11.07 9.33 -6.30
CA SER A 157 12.01 8.37 -6.87
C SER A 157 11.56 7.99 -8.27
N ARG A 158 12.51 7.85 -9.19
CA ARG A 158 12.27 7.27 -10.53
C ARG A 158 13.01 5.95 -10.63
N TRP A 159 12.30 4.89 -10.99
CA TRP A 159 12.80 3.52 -10.92
C TRP A 159 12.17 2.64 -12.01
N ARG A 160 12.63 1.40 -12.14
CA ARG A 160 12.09 0.40 -13.09
C ARG A 160 11.83 -0.89 -12.33
N LEU A 161 10.89 -1.69 -12.83
CA LEU A 161 10.68 -3.04 -12.30
C LEU A 161 12.01 -3.84 -12.30
N PRO A 162 12.25 -4.71 -11.31
CA PRO A 162 13.45 -5.54 -11.21
C PRO A 162 13.70 -6.45 -12.42
#